data_AF-A0A316QX31-F1
#
_entry.id   AF-A0A316QX31-F1
#
_cell.length_a   1.000
_cell.length_b   1.000
_cell.length_c   1.000
_cell.angle_alpha   90.00
_cell.angle_beta   90.00
_cell.angle_gamma   90.00
#
_symmetry.space_group_name_H-M   'P 1'
#
loop_
_entity.id
_entity.type
_entity.pdbx_description
1 polymer ?
#
loop_
_entity_poly.entity_id
_entity_poly.type
_entity_poly.pdbx_seq_one_letter_code
_entity_poly.pdbx_strand_id
1 'polypeptide(L)'
;MMEELYVSRHKRNGTKMIRNVENARLNHLVNKYAVKRNNEIVLDENTNLIDDLGYDSISIIQLLTEIGNDLGVSIEYSFEFTSFRYLNMFYCIHSMFNEYYKRYLGITKDGKISKNIVVYCSKNRNHPINKRYLYSGIITYYNQNWILSCDSKNKEYFWGEMKHITLENYDTIMQKLVIDGYEIRKMYRMIIDKEVDVREEKEEEYDYIYIDEMRKYVAKSEEKTIGYCKVSDIDFGFGNIVVYIDENYRRQGLGSTLLNMMIQKCLELNINPVYVVDSSNNASINLAAKFGFSIASMEVIISKTV
;
A
#
# COMPACT_ATOMS: atom_id res chain seq x y z
N MET A 1 -45.90 -34.83 15.06
CA MET A 1 -44.82 -34.88 16.06
C MET A 1 -43.51 -34.66 15.33
N MET A 2 -42.86 -33.52 15.54
CA MET A 2 -41.53 -33.22 15.03
C MET A 2 -40.69 -32.86 16.26
N GLU A 3 -39.68 -33.68 16.54
CA GLU A 3 -38.69 -33.43 17.59
C GLU A 3 -37.71 -32.33 17.14
N GLU A 4 -37.44 -31.41 18.07
CA GLU A 4 -36.52 -30.29 17.92
C GLU A 4 -35.06 -30.76 17.94
N LEU A 5 -34.31 -30.40 16.89
CA LEU A 5 -32.84 -30.47 16.88
C LEU A 5 -32.27 -29.12 17.31
N TYR A 6 -31.77 -29.09 18.55
CA TYR A 6 -30.98 -28.01 19.15
C TYR A 6 -29.72 -27.72 18.31
N VAL A 7 -29.62 -26.51 17.74
CA VAL A 7 -28.37 -25.97 17.15
C VAL A 7 -27.85 -24.86 18.06
N SER A 8 -26.69 -25.09 18.67
CA SER A 8 -26.01 -24.11 19.51
C SER A 8 -25.59 -22.88 18.67
N ARG A 9 -26.26 -21.75 18.87
CA ARG A 9 -25.80 -20.44 18.37
C ARG A 9 -24.59 -19.98 19.18
N HIS A 10 -23.39 -20.19 18.65
CA HIS A 10 -22.24 -19.38 19.07
C HIS A 10 -22.51 -17.91 18.70
N LYS A 11 -22.58 -17.05 19.73
CA LYS A 11 -22.59 -15.59 19.59
C LYS A 11 -21.36 -15.17 18.77
N ARG A 12 -21.55 -14.84 17.49
CA ARG A 12 -20.56 -14.09 16.72
C ARG A 12 -20.49 -12.68 17.33
N ASN A 13 -19.30 -12.28 17.76
CA ASN A 13 -19.01 -10.96 18.35
C ASN A 13 -19.54 -9.82 17.47
N GLY A 14 -20.69 -9.26 17.82
CA GLY A 14 -21.32 -8.12 17.14
C GLY A 14 -20.47 -6.85 17.15
N THR A 15 -19.58 -6.70 18.13
CA THR A 15 -18.69 -5.53 18.29
C THR A 15 -17.71 -5.34 17.12
N LYS A 16 -17.24 -6.43 16.50
CA LYS A 16 -16.26 -6.36 15.39
C LYS A 16 -16.92 -6.02 14.05
N MET A 17 -18.20 -6.37 13.89
CA MET A 17 -18.99 -6.06 12.70
C MET A 17 -19.49 -4.62 12.74
N ILE A 18 -19.81 -4.10 13.93
CA ILE A 18 -20.19 -2.70 14.17
C ILE A 18 -19.02 -1.75 13.83
N ARG A 19 -17.79 -2.03 14.30
CA ARG A 19 -16.57 -1.23 13.99
C ARG A 19 -16.27 -1.10 12.50
N ASN A 20 -16.46 -2.17 11.71
CA ASN A 20 -16.25 -2.13 10.27
C ASN A 20 -17.33 -1.33 9.53
N VAL A 21 -18.56 -1.33 10.06
CA VAL A 21 -19.67 -0.53 9.52
C VAL A 21 -19.54 0.93 9.90
N GLU A 22 -19.04 1.25 11.10
CA GLU A 22 -18.74 2.61 11.56
C GLU A 22 -17.59 3.24 10.76
N ASN A 23 -16.49 2.51 10.52
CA ASN A 23 -15.42 2.97 9.64
C ASN A 23 -15.89 3.16 8.18
N ALA A 24 -16.73 2.25 7.67
CA ALA A 24 -17.32 2.41 6.35
C ALA A 24 -18.31 3.60 6.26
N ARG A 25 -19.04 3.90 7.35
CA ARG A 25 -19.90 5.09 7.47
C ARG A 25 -19.09 6.37 7.53
N LEU A 26 -18.00 6.40 8.29
CA LEU A 26 -17.08 7.53 8.35
C LEU A 26 -16.47 7.79 6.97
N ASN A 27 -16.05 6.74 6.26
CA ASN A 27 -15.57 6.82 4.88
C ASN A 27 -16.63 7.34 3.90
N HIS A 28 -17.89 6.89 4.04
CA HIS A 28 -19.00 7.40 3.24
C HIS A 28 -19.28 8.89 3.52
N LEU A 29 -19.21 9.33 4.77
CA LEU A 29 -19.42 10.72 5.17
C LEU A 29 -18.29 11.64 4.72
N VAL A 30 -17.03 11.23 4.89
CA VAL A 30 -15.87 11.97 4.36
C VAL A 30 -15.99 12.12 2.84
N ASN A 31 -16.38 11.07 2.13
CA ASN A 31 -16.58 11.14 0.69
C ASN A 31 -17.84 11.91 0.26
N LYS A 32 -18.87 12.03 1.12
CA LYS A 32 -20.16 12.68 0.81
C LYS A 32 -20.20 14.17 1.16
N TYR A 33 -19.53 14.59 2.23
CA TYR A 33 -19.61 15.95 2.78
C TYR A 33 -18.31 16.76 2.67
N ALA A 34 -17.26 16.16 2.12
CA ALA A 34 -16.05 16.87 1.72
C ALA A 34 -16.33 17.81 0.54
N VAL A 35 -16.26 19.12 0.76
CA VAL A 35 -16.25 20.11 -0.33
C VAL A 35 -14.84 20.66 -0.47
N LYS A 36 -14.31 20.69 -1.70
CA LYS A 36 -13.02 21.30 -2.00
C LYS A 36 -13.20 22.83 -2.06
N ARG A 37 -12.58 23.58 -1.15
CA ARG A 37 -12.46 25.05 -1.22
C ARG A 37 -10.99 25.42 -1.08
N ASN A 38 -10.44 26.20 -2.01
CA ASN A 38 -9.09 26.78 -1.92
C ASN A 38 -7.99 25.79 -1.50
N ASN A 39 -7.89 24.64 -2.18
CA ASN A 39 -6.92 23.57 -1.87
C ASN A 39 -7.07 22.91 -0.49
N GLU A 40 -8.19 23.12 0.19
CA GLU A 40 -8.57 22.39 1.40
C GLU A 40 -9.82 21.54 1.12
N ILE A 41 -9.86 20.32 1.68
CA ILE A 41 -11.12 19.59 1.84
C ILE A 41 -11.73 20.03 3.16
N VAL A 42 -12.76 20.85 3.09
CA VAL A 42 -13.47 21.37 4.25
C VAL A 42 -14.74 20.52 4.39
N LEU A 43 -14.92 19.89 5.55
CA LEU A 43 -16.26 19.44 5.94
C LEU A 43 -17.08 20.71 6.10
N ASP A 44 -18.17 20.85 5.34
CA ASP A 44 -19.01 22.05 5.31
C ASP A 44 -19.19 22.60 6.73
N GLU A 45 -18.94 23.90 6.91
CA GLU A 45 -19.04 24.65 8.16
C GLU A 45 -20.43 24.55 8.83
N ASN A 46 -21.42 24.04 8.10
CA ASN A 46 -22.75 23.70 8.60
C ASN A 46 -22.92 22.24 9.08
N THR A 47 -21.87 21.40 9.00
CA THR A 47 -21.91 19.99 9.41
C THR A 47 -21.65 19.88 10.90
N ASN A 48 -22.70 19.69 11.69
CA ASN A 48 -22.56 19.43 13.11
C ASN A 48 -22.32 17.94 13.33
N LEU A 49 -21.06 17.52 13.49
CA LEU A 49 -20.67 16.11 13.70
C LEU A 49 -21.44 15.45 14.85
N ILE A 50 -21.88 16.23 15.85
CA ILE A 50 -22.70 15.74 16.98
C ILE A 50 -24.12 15.39 16.52
N ASP A 51 -24.74 16.24 15.71
CA ASP A 51 -26.13 16.04 15.23
C ASP A 51 -26.22 15.05 14.07
N ASP A 52 -25.19 15.00 13.20
CA ASP A 52 -25.19 14.17 11.98
C ASP A 52 -24.59 12.75 12.19
N LEU A 53 -23.69 12.57 13.17
CA LEU A 53 -23.09 11.25 13.47
C LEU A 53 -23.61 10.60 14.75
N GLY A 54 -24.25 11.36 15.65
CA GLY A 54 -24.74 10.86 16.94
C GLY A 54 -23.63 10.45 17.92
N TYR A 55 -22.39 10.88 17.69
CA TYR A 55 -21.29 10.70 18.64
C TYR A 55 -21.08 11.98 19.45
N ASP A 56 -21.01 11.83 20.77
CA ASP A 56 -20.55 12.91 21.63
C ASP A 56 -19.02 13.05 21.56
N SER A 57 -18.51 14.19 22.01
CA SER A 57 -17.08 14.48 22.09
C SER A 57 -16.30 13.45 22.92
N ILE A 58 -16.97 12.78 23.86
CA ILE A 58 -16.41 11.73 24.72
C ILE A 58 -16.07 10.48 23.91
N SER A 59 -16.96 10.06 23.01
CA SER A 59 -16.76 8.90 22.15
C SER A 59 -15.57 9.06 21.20
N ILE A 60 -15.34 10.29 20.73
CA ILE A 60 -14.20 10.62 19.86
C ILE A 60 -12.88 10.55 20.64
N ILE A 61 -12.85 11.10 21.86
CA ILE A 61 -11.67 11.03 22.74
C ILE A 61 -11.34 9.58 23.10
N GLN A 62 -12.36 8.76 23.35
CA GLN A 62 -12.20 7.35 23.68
C GLN A 62 -11.61 6.56 22.50
N LEU A 63 -12.08 6.82 21.27
CA LEU A 63 -11.52 6.25 20.04
C LEU A 63 -10.05 6.64 19.84
N LEU A 64 -9.71 7.92 20.03
CA LEU A 64 -8.33 8.41 19.92
C LEU A 64 -7.41 7.80 20.98
N THR A 65 -7.92 7.59 22.19
CA THR A 65 -7.16 6.93 23.27
C THR A 65 -6.88 5.46 22.94
N GLU A 66 -7.86 4.74 22.37
CA GLU A 66 -7.66 3.37 21.88
C GLU A 66 -6.60 3.33 20.77
N ILE A 67 -6.62 4.27 19.83
CA ILE A 67 -5.63 4.37 18.74
C ILE A 67 -4.22 4.66 19.28
N GLY A 68 -4.09 5.59 20.24
CA GLY A 68 -2.79 5.89 20.86
C GLY A 68 -2.18 4.69 21.58
N ASN A 69 -3.01 3.89 22.25
CA ASN A 69 -2.58 2.67 22.93
C ASN A 69 -2.12 1.59 21.95
N ASP A 70 -2.83 1.39 20.83
CA ASP A 70 -2.44 0.41 19.80
C ASP A 70 -1.10 0.77 19.13
N LEU A 71 -0.76 2.06 19.08
CA LEU A 71 0.44 2.60 18.45
C LEU A 71 1.59 2.84 19.45
N GLY A 72 1.34 2.78 20.76
CA GLY A 72 2.33 3.10 21.80
C GLY A 72 2.73 4.58 21.84
N VAL A 73 1.83 5.49 21.46
CA VAL A 73 2.06 6.94 21.42
C VAL A 73 0.96 7.70 22.15
N SER A 74 1.28 8.81 22.82
CA SER A 74 0.26 9.73 23.35
C SER A 74 -0.19 10.69 22.25
N ILE A 75 -1.48 10.70 21.95
CA ILE A 75 -2.07 11.60 20.95
C ILE A 75 -2.59 12.83 21.69
N GLU A 76 -1.89 13.96 21.57
CA GLU A 76 -2.42 15.27 21.98
C GLU A 76 -3.36 15.79 20.89
N TYR A 77 -4.56 16.21 21.29
CA TYR A 77 -5.55 16.82 20.40
C TYR A 77 -5.91 18.22 20.91
N SER A 78 -5.77 19.22 20.06
CA SER A 78 -6.52 20.47 20.18
C SER A 78 -7.74 20.35 19.27
N PHE A 79 -8.89 20.89 19.68
CA PHE A 79 -10.08 20.99 18.82
C PHE A 79 -9.90 22.03 17.68
N GLU A 80 -8.69 22.14 17.14
CA GLU A 80 -8.45 22.75 15.84
C GLU A 80 -8.61 21.64 14.79
N PHE A 81 -9.72 21.73 14.06
CA PHE A 81 -10.27 20.78 13.07
C PHE A 81 -9.25 20.18 12.08
N THR A 82 -8.11 20.84 11.87
CA THR A 82 -7.04 20.40 10.98
C THR A 82 -6.29 19.17 11.51
N SER A 83 -5.88 19.15 12.78
CA SER A 83 -5.03 18.07 13.34
C SER A 83 -5.71 16.69 13.33
N PHE A 84 -7.02 16.65 13.60
CA PHE A 84 -7.83 15.42 13.61
C PHE A 84 -8.02 14.82 12.20
N ARG A 85 -8.08 15.66 11.16
CA ARG A 85 -8.24 15.22 9.77
C ARG A 85 -7.01 14.47 9.27
N TYR A 86 -5.81 14.97 9.58
CA TYR A 86 -4.54 14.34 9.20
C TYR A 86 -4.34 12.98 9.87
N LEU A 87 -4.62 12.90 11.17
CA LEU A 87 -4.45 11.67 11.94
C LEU A 87 -5.36 10.54 11.43
N ASN A 88 -6.62 10.85 11.11
CA ASN A 88 -7.56 9.86 10.59
C ASN A 88 -7.18 9.37 9.18
N MET A 89 -6.78 10.28 8.28
CA MET A 89 -6.35 9.91 6.93
C MET A 89 -5.10 9.02 6.98
N PHE A 90 -4.11 9.39 7.79
CA PHE A 90 -2.89 8.61 8.01
C PHE A 90 -3.21 7.20 8.56
N TYR A 91 -4.07 7.11 9.58
CA TYR A 91 -4.47 5.83 10.17
C TYR A 91 -5.22 4.92 9.18
N CYS A 92 -6.15 5.48 8.41
CA CYS A 92 -6.90 4.72 7.41
C CYS A 92 -5.97 4.11 6.35
N ILE A 93 -5.04 4.90 5.81
CA ILE A 93 -4.09 4.43 4.78
C ILE A 93 -3.19 3.33 5.35
N HIS A 94 -2.66 3.49 6.56
CA HIS A 94 -1.81 2.48 7.20
C HIS A 94 -2.56 1.20 7.54
N SER A 95 -3.81 1.31 7.99
CA SER A 95 -4.68 0.16 8.25
C SER A 95 -5.01 -0.61 6.97
N MET A 96 -5.35 0.11 5.89
CA MET A 96 -5.58 -0.47 4.57
C MET A 96 -4.32 -1.15 4.03
N PHE A 97 -3.16 -0.50 4.14
CA PHE A 97 -1.89 -1.07 3.75
C PHE A 97 -1.57 -2.33 4.56
N ASN A 98 -1.80 -2.34 5.88
CA ASN A 98 -1.56 -3.51 6.72
C ASN A 98 -2.40 -4.71 6.28
N GLU A 99 -3.69 -4.52 6.03
CA GLU A 99 -4.56 -5.60 5.56
C GLU A 99 -4.19 -6.08 4.15
N TYR A 100 -3.86 -5.15 3.25
CA TYR A 100 -3.30 -5.46 1.94
C TYR A 100 -2.03 -6.30 2.07
N TYR A 101 -1.05 -5.83 2.84
CA TYR A 101 0.29 -6.39 2.89
C TYR A 101 0.29 -7.76 3.57
N LYS A 102 -0.51 -7.92 4.62
CA LYS A 102 -0.77 -9.21 5.26
C LYS A 102 -1.30 -10.24 4.27
N ARG A 103 -2.30 -9.87 3.45
CA ARG A 103 -2.87 -10.75 2.41
C ARG A 103 -1.87 -10.99 1.28
N TYR A 104 -1.11 -9.97 0.90
CA TYR A 104 -0.06 -10.05 -0.12
C TYR A 104 1.03 -11.07 0.26
N LEU A 105 1.49 -11.02 1.51
CA LEU A 105 2.45 -11.94 2.09
C LEU A 105 1.87 -13.32 2.44
N GLY A 106 0.54 -13.49 2.43
CA GLY A 106 -0.12 -14.74 2.80
C GLY A 106 -0.04 -15.06 4.30
N ILE A 107 0.02 -14.04 5.16
CA ILE A 107 0.10 -14.20 6.61
C ILE A 107 -1.23 -14.77 7.13
N THR A 108 -1.14 -15.95 7.76
CA THR A 108 -2.26 -16.65 8.41
C THR A 108 -1.95 -16.87 9.89
N LYS A 109 -2.92 -17.36 10.67
CA LYS A 109 -2.69 -17.67 12.09
C LYS A 109 -1.74 -18.87 12.30
N ASP A 110 -1.64 -19.75 11.31
CA ASP A 110 -0.93 -21.02 11.39
C ASP A 110 0.50 -20.96 10.81
N GLY A 111 1.10 -19.76 10.80
CA GLY A 111 2.49 -19.58 10.38
C GLY A 111 3.43 -20.45 11.19
N LYS A 112 4.30 -21.23 10.52
CA LYS A 112 5.34 -21.97 11.24
C LYS A 112 6.37 -20.96 11.74
N ILE A 113 6.50 -20.85 13.06
CA ILE A 113 7.57 -20.12 13.71
C ILE A 113 8.81 -21.02 13.69
N SER A 114 9.84 -20.61 12.94
CA SER A 114 11.19 -21.11 13.15
C SER A 114 11.92 -20.16 14.10
N LYS A 115 13.03 -20.59 14.72
CA LYS A 115 13.71 -19.84 15.80
C LYS A 115 13.95 -18.34 15.50
N ASN A 116 14.07 -17.92 14.23
CA ASN A 116 14.41 -16.54 13.84
C ASN A 116 13.53 -15.92 12.74
N ILE A 117 12.62 -16.68 12.10
CA ILE A 117 11.78 -16.20 10.99
C ILE A 117 10.47 -16.98 10.91
N VAL A 118 9.39 -16.30 10.51
CA VAL A 118 8.09 -16.94 10.27
C VAL A 118 7.90 -17.16 8.78
N VAL A 119 7.63 -18.40 8.38
CA VAL A 119 7.50 -18.76 6.96
C VAL A 119 6.02 -18.90 6.58
N TYR A 120 5.58 -18.10 5.62
CA TYR A 120 4.25 -18.15 5.03
C TYR A 120 4.30 -18.55 3.56
N CYS A 121 3.32 -19.35 3.14
CA CYS A 121 3.12 -19.66 1.73
C CYS A 121 2.02 -18.78 1.16
N SER A 122 2.33 -18.00 0.12
CA SER A 122 1.38 -17.10 -0.54
C SER A 122 1.16 -17.52 -1.98
N LYS A 123 -0.11 -17.61 -2.40
CA LYS A 123 -0.47 -17.89 -3.80
C LYS A 123 -0.03 -16.77 -4.73
N ASN A 124 0.16 -15.56 -4.23
CA ASN A 124 0.64 -14.41 -5.01
C ASN A 124 2.06 -14.64 -5.56
N ARG A 125 2.82 -15.58 -4.97
CA ARG A 125 4.16 -15.97 -5.43
C ARG A 125 4.16 -16.90 -6.65
N ASN A 126 2.97 -17.33 -7.12
CA ASN A 126 2.82 -18.17 -8.30
C ASN A 126 2.47 -17.39 -9.58
N HIS A 127 2.29 -16.06 -9.49
CA HIS A 127 1.85 -15.24 -10.61
C HIS A 127 2.94 -14.24 -11.02
N PRO A 128 3.31 -14.19 -12.32
CA PRO A 128 4.26 -13.21 -12.81
C PRO A 128 3.75 -11.77 -12.67
N ILE A 129 4.57 -10.92 -12.09
CA ILE A 129 4.40 -9.48 -12.01
C ILE A 129 4.83 -8.87 -13.34
N ASN A 130 4.02 -7.95 -13.84
CA ASN A 130 4.25 -7.26 -15.12
C ASN A 130 4.52 -8.22 -16.31
N LYS A 131 4.00 -9.46 -16.23
CA LYS A 131 4.22 -10.55 -17.21
C LYS A 131 5.70 -10.88 -17.50
N ARG A 132 6.62 -10.55 -16.58
CA ARG A 132 8.07 -10.73 -16.79
C ARG A 132 8.82 -11.25 -15.56
N TYR A 133 8.42 -10.87 -14.36
CA TYR A 133 9.14 -11.22 -13.14
C TYR A 133 8.28 -12.07 -12.24
N LEU A 134 8.77 -13.22 -11.80
CA LEU A 134 8.12 -14.00 -10.77
C LEU A 134 8.82 -13.76 -9.44
N TYR A 135 8.18 -13.00 -8.56
CA TYR A 135 8.62 -12.86 -7.17
C TYR A 135 8.29 -14.17 -6.46
N SER A 136 9.28 -15.05 -6.34
CA SER A 136 9.10 -16.39 -5.77
C SER A 136 9.22 -16.37 -4.25
N GLY A 137 9.97 -15.40 -3.71
CA GLY A 137 10.08 -15.16 -2.28
C GLY A 137 10.19 -13.67 -1.94
N ILE A 138 9.70 -13.28 -0.76
CA ILE A 138 9.86 -11.96 -0.17
C ILE A 138 10.27 -12.16 1.29
N ILE A 139 11.37 -11.53 1.69
CA ILE A 139 11.81 -11.44 3.08
C ILE A 139 11.59 -10.02 3.56
N THR A 140 10.88 -9.84 4.67
CA THR A 140 10.53 -8.53 5.20
C THR A 140 10.41 -8.58 6.72
N TYR A 141 10.64 -7.46 7.39
CA TYR A 141 10.39 -7.31 8.81
C TYR A 141 8.99 -6.72 9.01
N TYR A 142 8.10 -7.47 9.66
CA TYR A 142 6.71 -7.09 9.84
C TYR A 142 6.19 -7.59 11.19
N ASN A 143 5.49 -6.73 11.94
CA ASN A 143 5.00 -7.02 13.29
C ASN A 143 6.06 -7.68 14.20
N GLN A 144 7.23 -7.05 14.29
CA GLN A 144 8.35 -7.48 15.13
C GLN A 144 8.97 -8.83 14.77
N ASN A 145 8.66 -9.36 13.59
CA ASN A 145 9.17 -10.65 13.13
C ASN A 145 9.74 -10.51 11.72
N TRP A 146 10.84 -11.21 11.47
CA TRP A 146 11.20 -11.50 10.09
C TRP A 146 10.20 -12.49 9.51
N ILE A 147 9.78 -12.22 8.28
CA ILE A 147 8.86 -13.04 7.52
C ILE A 147 9.52 -13.46 6.22
N LEU A 148 9.40 -14.74 5.87
CA LEU A 148 9.61 -15.24 4.51
C LEU A 148 8.24 -15.61 3.94
N SER A 149 7.77 -14.82 2.98
CA SER A 149 6.63 -15.16 2.12
C SER A 149 7.15 -15.83 0.85
N CYS A 150 6.77 -17.07 0.58
CA CYS A 150 7.23 -17.82 -0.60
C CYS A 150 6.11 -18.64 -1.23
N ASP A 151 6.33 -19.19 -2.42
CA ASP A 151 5.45 -20.24 -2.93
C ASP A 151 5.66 -21.57 -2.19
N SER A 152 4.66 -22.44 -2.21
CA SER A 152 4.74 -23.71 -1.49
C SER A 152 5.77 -24.70 -2.06
N LYS A 153 6.17 -24.55 -3.33
CA LYS A 153 7.12 -25.48 -3.98
C LYS A 153 8.55 -25.18 -3.55
N ASN A 154 8.91 -23.90 -3.43
CA ASN A 154 10.25 -23.47 -3.05
C ASN A 154 10.45 -23.30 -1.54
N LYS A 155 9.42 -23.48 -0.72
CA LYS A 155 9.45 -23.26 0.73
C LYS A 155 10.66 -23.88 1.43
N GLU A 156 10.84 -25.19 1.28
CA GLU A 156 11.91 -25.92 1.98
C GLU A 156 13.30 -25.51 1.48
N TYR A 157 13.42 -25.20 0.19
CA TYR A 157 14.66 -24.72 -0.41
C TYR A 157 15.05 -23.35 0.13
N PHE A 158 14.17 -22.35 0.02
CA PHE A 158 14.46 -20.99 0.51
C PHE A 158 14.69 -20.96 2.02
N TRP A 159 13.95 -21.77 2.79
CA TRP A 159 14.21 -21.92 4.21
C TRP A 159 15.59 -22.56 4.48
N GLY A 160 15.96 -23.57 3.70
CA GLY A 160 17.27 -24.24 3.76
C GLY A 160 18.44 -23.26 3.65
N GLU A 161 18.37 -22.33 2.69
CA GLU A 161 19.38 -21.29 2.47
C GLU A 161 19.36 -20.22 3.58
N MET A 162 18.16 -19.86 4.07
CA MET A 162 17.99 -18.77 5.02
C MET A 162 18.29 -19.13 6.48
N LYS A 163 18.09 -20.39 6.90
CA LYS A 163 18.11 -20.79 8.32
C LYS A 163 19.45 -20.56 9.04
N HIS A 164 20.53 -20.38 8.29
CA HIS A 164 21.87 -20.14 8.80
C HIS A 164 22.26 -18.65 8.82
N ILE A 165 21.44 -17.78 8.26
CA ILE A 165 21.69 -16.34 8.19
C ILE A 165 21.16 -15.68 9.47
N THR A 166 22.01 -14.92 10.14
CA THR A 166 21.60 -14.04 11.24
C THR A 166 20.75 -12.89 10.69
N LEU A 167 19.48 -12.81 11.10
CA LEU A 167 18.52 -11.82 10.60
C LEU A 167 18.50 -10.58 11.51
N GLU A 168 19.53 -9.75 11.42
CA GLU A 168 19.60 -8.49 12.18
C GLU A 168 19.13 -7.29 11.35
N ASN A 169 19.48 -7.27 10.07
CA ASN A 169 19.16 -6.19 9.15
C ASN A 169 19.15 -6.69 7.69
N TYR A 170 18.56 -5.89 6.81
CA TYR A 170 18.43 -6.21 5.39
C TYR A 170 19.78 -6.33 4.68
N ASP A 171 20.81 -5.57 5.09
CA ASP A 171 22.11 -5.58 4.41
C ASP A 171 22.86 -6.90 4.66
N THR A 172 22.74 -7.45 5.87
CA THR A 172 23.28 -8.77 6.23
C THR A 172 22.62 -9.88 5.40
N ILE A 173 21.30 -9.79 5.19
CA ILE A 173 20.56 -10.71 4.32
C ILE A 173 21.07 -10.59 2.88
N MET A 174 21.16 -9.36 2.35
CA MET A 174 21.62 -9.11 0.98
C MET A 174 23.06 -9.59 0.72
N GLN A 175 23.94 -9.51 1.73
CA GLN A 175 25.33 -9.97 1.60
C GLN A 175 25.49 -11.49 1.65
N LYS A 176 24.62 -12.19 2.41
CA LYS A 176 24.78 -13.62 2.70
C LYS A 176 23.83 -14.52 1.90
N LEU A 177 22.67 -14.02 1.51
CA LEU A 177 21.67 -14.81 0.82
C LEU A 177 22.04 -14.95 -0.66
N VAL A 178 22.34 -16.17 -1.06
CA VAL A 178 22.53 -16.56 -2.46
C VAL A 178 21.58 -17.72 -2.71
N ILE A 179 20.80 -17.63 -3.79
CA ILE A 179 19.86 -18.68 -4.18
C ILE A 179 20.03 -18.91 -5.68
N ASP A 180 20.45 -20.12 -6.05
CA ASP A 180 20.75 -20.47 -7.43
C ASP A 180 19.52 -20.30 -8.34
N GLY A 181 19.72 -19.62 -9.46
CA GLY A 181 18.67 -19.34 -10.44
C GLY A 181 17.71 -18.20 -10.05
N TYR A 182 18.00 -17.45 -8.98
CA TYR A 182 17.23 -16.29 -8.56
C TYR A 182 18.08 -15.02 -8.47
N GLU A 183 17.45 -13.89 -8.80
CA GLU A 183 17.96 -12.56 -8.50
C GLU A 183 17.44 -12.11 -7.13
N ILE A 184 18.35 -11.64 -6.29
CA ILE A 184 18.06 -11.11 -4.96
C ILE A 184 18.17 -9.59 -5.00
N ARG A 185 17.10 -8.88 -4.66
CA ARG A 185 17.06 -7.41 -4.70
C ARG A 185 16.45 -6.83 -3.43
N LYS A 186 17.04 -5.74 -2.94
CA LYS A 186 16.46 -4.93 -1.87
C LYS A 186 15.56 -3.87 -2.47
N MET A 187 14.29 -3.90 -2.13
CA MET A 187 13.23 -3.07 -2.71
C MET A 187 12.49 -2.31 -1.61
N TYR A 188 11.99 -1.13 -1.95
CA TYR A 188 11.04 -0.37 -1.14
C TYR A 188 9.65 -0.50 -1.74
N ARG A 189 8.68 -0.83 -0.88
CA ARG A 189 7.27 -0.70 -1.19
C ARG A 189 6.80 0.61 -0.59
N MET A 190 6.45 1.55 -1.46
CA MET A 190 6.05 2.89 -1.07
C MET A 190 4.54 3.08 -1.29
N ILE A 191 3.88 3.83 -0.41
CA ILE A 191 2.46 4.21 -0.51
C ILE A 191 2.32 5.72 -0.36
N ILE A 192 1.24 6.28 -0.88
CA ILE A 192 0.90 7.68 -0.63
C ILE A 192 0.29 7.79 0.77
N ASP A 193 1.00 8.41 1.70
CA ASP A 193 0.54 8.68 3.07
C ASP A 193 0.70 10.15 3.49
N LYS A 194 1.21 10.98 2.57
CA LYS A 194 1.33 12.43 2.72
C LYS A 194 0.38 13.12 1.75
N GLU A 195 -0.04 14.33 2.11
CA GLU A 195 -0.77 15.17 1.17
C GLU A 195 0.06 15.37 -0.11
N VAL A 196 -0.59 15.10 -1.23
CA VAL A 196 -0.04 15.34 -2.56
C VAL A 196 -0.45 16.76 -2.93
N ASP A 197 0.54 17.65 -3.09
CA ASP A 197 0.32 18.89 -3.83
C ASP A 197 0.05 18.50 -5.29
N VAL A 198 -1.23 18.32 -5.62
CA VAL A 198 -1.68 18.09 -6.99
C VAL A 198 -1.46 19.41 -7.73
N ARG A 199 -0.34 19.50 -8.45
CA ARG A 199 -0.01 20.69 -9.23
C ARG A 199 -0.86 20.69 -10.49
N GLU A 200 -1.45 21.85 -10.78
CA GLU A 200 -2.14 22.10 -12.05
C GLU A 200 -1.18 21.94 -13.24
N GLU A 201 -1.74 21.43 -14.33
CA GLU A 201 -1.05 21.09 -15.57
C GLU A 201 -0.34 22.32 -16.15
N LYS A 202 0.91 22.14 -16.58
CA LYS A 202 1.55 23.10 -17.48
C LYS A 202 1.06 22.83 -18.89
N GLU A 203 1.02 23.85 -19.76
CA GLU A 203 0.92 23.61 -21.20
C GLU A 203 2.04 22.64 -21.62
N GLU A 204 1.66 21.47 -22.15
CA GLU A 204 2.60 20.38 -22.37
C GLU A 204 3.10 20.38 -23.82
N GLU A 205 4.42 20.30 -23.98
CA GLU A 205 5.13 20.15 -25.26
C GLU A 205 4.86 18.80 -25.95
N TYR A 206 4.22 17.86 -25.25
CA TYR A 206 4.06 16.46 -25.64
C TYR A 206 2.60 16.01 -25.54
N ASP A 207 2.24 15.03 -26.37
CA ASP A 207 0.91 14.41 -26.31
C ASP A 207 0.88 13.28 -25.28
N TYR A 208 -0.12 13.27 -24.41
CA TYR A 208 -0.34 12.21 -23.42
C TYR A 208 -1.65 11.48 -23.69
N ILE A 209 -1.57 10.16 -23.82
CA ILE A 209 -2.71 9.32 -24.17
C ILE A 209 -2.88 8.24 -23.11
N TYR A 210 -4.12 8.09 -22.61
CA TYR A 210 -4.49 6.94 -21.78
C TYR A 210 -4.93 5.76 -22.65
N ILE A 211 -4.47 4.57 -22.29
CA ILE A 211 -4.85 3.31 -22.92
C ILE A 211 -5.50 2.44 -21.84
N ASP A 212 -6.84 2.44 -21.79
CA ASP A 212 -7.64 1.79 -20.74
C ASP A 212 -7.28 0.31 -20.55
N GLU A 213 -7.22 -0.45 -21.65
CA GLU A 213 -6.94 -1.90 -21.64
C GLU A 213 -5.59 -2.24 -20.99
N MET A 214 -4.64 -1.32 -21.07
CA MET A 214 -3.30 -1.46 -20.51
C MET A 214 -3.11 -0.74 -19.17
N ARG A 215 -4.12 0.00 -18.69
CA ARG A 215 -4.04 0.94 -17.57
C ARG A 215 -2.76 1.77 -17.63
N LYS A 216 -2.55 2.47 -18.75
CA LYS A 216 -1.27 3.10 -19.09
C LYS A 216 -1.46 4.47 -19.71
N TYR A 217 -0.75 5.47 -19.20
CA TYR A 217 -0.45 6.69 -19.94
C TYR A 217 0.81 6.52 -20.77
N VAL A 218 0.81 7.02 -22.00
CA VAL A 218 1.98 7.12 -22.87
C VAL A 218 2.24 8.59 -23.20
N ALA A 219 3.50 9.00 -23.18
CA ALA A 219 3.94 10.29 -23.69
C ALA A 219 4.47 10.10 -25.12
N LYS A 220 4.04 10.96 -26.04
CA LYS A 220 4.46 10.93 -27.45
C LYS A 220 5.13 12.23 -27.89
N SER A 221 6.12 12.07 -28.76
CA SER A 221 6.77 13.15 -29.52
C SER A 221 6.83 12.69 -30.97
N GLU A 222 6.25 13.46 -31.90
CA GLU A 222 6.24 13.14 -33.34
C GLU A 222 5.84 11.68 -33.62
N GLU A 223 4.70 11.25 -33.05
CA GLU A 223 4.14 9.88 -33.07
C GLU A 223 4.94 8.78 -32.34
N LYS A 224 6.18 9.01 -31.94
CA LYS A 224 7.00 8.06 -31.19
C LYS A 224 6.64 8.07 -29.70
N THR A 225 6.44 6.90 -29.11
CA THR A 225 6.35 6.77 -27.63
C THR A 225 7.72 6.99 -27.00
N ILE A 226 7.83 8.02 -26.17
CA ILE A 226 9.08 8.43 -25.48
C ILE A 226 9.04 8.16 -23.97
N GLY A 227 7.88 7.75 -23.44
CA GLY A 227 7.72 7.37 -22.05
C GLY A 227 6.35 6.78 -21.77
N TYR A 228 6.22 6.11 -20.63
CA TYR A 228 4.93 5.65 -20.13
C TYR A 228 4.90 5.54 -18.61
N CYS A 229 3.69 5.58 -18.07
CA CYS A 229 3.39 5.19 -16.70
C CYS A 229 2.18 4.24 -16.72
N LYS A 230 2.21 3.15 -15.94
CA LYS A 230 1.13 2.16 -15.91
C LYS A 230 0.89 1.55 -14.54
N VAL A 231 -0.31 1.04 -14.33
CA VAL A 231 -0.61 0.09 -13.24
C VAL A 231 -0.40 -1.33 -13.74
N SER A 232 0.69 -1.95 -13.30
CA SER A 232 1.13 -3.26 -13.81
C SER A 232 0.37 -4.44 -13.22
N ASP A 233 0.08 -4.40 -11.92
CA ASP A 233 -0.65 -5.39 -11.16
C ASP A 233 -1.56 -4.68 -10.15
N ILE A 234 -2.67 -5.33 -9.78
CA ILE A 234 -3.61 -4.84 -8.76
C ILE A 234 -3.86 -5.99 -7.80
N ASP A 235 -3.36 -5.85 -6.58
CA ASP A 235 -3.50 -6.83 -5.51
C ASP A 235 -4.29 -6.21 -4.36
N PHE A 236 -5.45 -6.79 -4.04
CA PHE A 236 -6.30 -6.37 -2.92
C PHE A 236 -6.61 -4.86 -2.88
N GLY A 237 -6.81 -4.25 -4.06
CA GLY A 237 -7.13 -2.82 -4.19
C GLY A 237 -5.92 -1.89 -4.24
N PHE A 238 -4.70 -2.42 -4.24
CA PHE A 238 -3.46 -1.66 -4.39
C PHE A 238 -2.82 -1.95 -5.75
N GLY A 239 -2.53 -0.90 -6.52
CA GLY A 239 -2.01 -0.97 -7.88
C GLY A 239 -0.55 -0.57 -7.97
N ASN A 240 0.32 -1.47 -8.43
CA ASN A 240 1.75 -1.19 -8.57
C ASN A 240 2.05 -0.34 -9.82
N ILE A 241 2.55 0.86 -9.59
CA ILE A 241 2.91 1.83 -10.62
C ILE A 241 4.31 1.54 -11.17
N VAL A 242 4.41 1.57 -12.50
CA VAL A 242 5.69 1.46 -13.23
C VAL A 242 5.83 2.65 -14.16
N VAL A 243 6.91 3.40 -14.00
CA VAL A 243 7.28 4.56 -14.84
C VAL A 243 8.52 4.21 -15.65
N TYR A 244 8.50 4.56 -16.94
CA TYR A 244 9.66 4.47 -17.83
C TYR A 244 9.72 5.69 -18.74
N ILE A 245 10.92 6.24 -18.92
CA ILE A 245 11.21 7.35 -19.84
C ILE A 245 12.44 6.98 -20.66
N ASP A 246 12.36 7.18 -21.98
CA ASP A 246 13.48 7.06 -22.91
C ASP A 246 14.63 7.98 -22.45
N GLU A 247 15.86 7.49 -22.52
CA GLU A 247 17.04 8.16 -21.97
C GLU A 247 17.27 9.56 -22.52
N ASN A 248 16.93 9.76 -23.80
CA ASN A 248 17.10 11.05 -24.47
C ASN A 248 16.08 12.10 -24.01
N TYR A 249 14.99 11.67 -23.36
CA TYR A 249 13.88 12.50 -22.91
C TYR A 249 13.79 12.61 -21.38
N ARG A 250 14.77 12.04 -20.65
CA ARG A 250 14.83 12.14 -19.18
C ARG A 250 15.18 13.57 -18.72
N ARG A 251 14.83 13.87 -17.46
CA ARG A 251 15.07 15.17 -16.78
C ARG A 251 14.33 16.37 -17.37
N GLN A 252 13.31 16.13 -18.20
CA GLN A 252 12.45 17.18 -18.78
C GLN A 252 11.07 17.27 -18.11
N GLY A 253 10.87 16.58 -16.98
CA GLY A 253 9.59 16.59 -16.25
C GLY A 253 8.58 15.51 -16.65
N LEU A 254 8.76 14.82 -17.79
CA LEU A 254 7.86 13.78 -18.30
C LEU A 254 7.48 12.70 -17.26
N GLY A 255 8.45 12.21 -16.48
CA GLY A 255 8.19 11.21 -15.45
C GLY A 255 7.32 11.74 -14.30
N SER A 256 7.43 13.03 -13.97
CA SER A 256 6.55 13.69 -13.01
C SER A 256 5.14 13.84 -13.56
N THR A 257 4.98 14.31 -14.81
CA THR A 257 3.66 14.40 -15.45
C THR A 257 2.97 13.05 -15.47
N LEU A 258 3.62 12.03 -16.06
CA LEU A 258 3.04 10.70 -16.22
C LEU A 258 2.67 10.05 -14.88
N LEU A 259 3.48 10.26 -13.83
CA LEU A 259 3.17 9.77 -12.50
C LEU A 259 1.97 10.50 -11.89
N ASN A 260 1.91 11.84 -12.01
CA ASN A 260 0.77 12.62 -11.52
C ASN A 260 -0.55 12.16 -12.15
N MET A 261 -0.59 12.08 -13.49
CA MET A 261 -1.76 11.64 -14.24
C MET A 261 -2.19 10.23 -13.81
N MET A 262 -1.23 9.31 -13.63
CA MET A 262 -1.54 7.95 -13.19
C MET A 262 -2.04 7.90 -11.75
N ILE A 263 -1.52 8.72 -10.83
CA ILE A 263 -2.04 8.81 -9.46
C ILE A 263 -3.51 9.26 -9.51
N GLN A 264 -3.82 10.34 -10.23
CA GLN A 264 -5.22 10.80 -10.39
C GLN A 264 -6.09 9.69 -10.97
N LYS A 265 -5.62 9.00 -12.00
CA LYS A 265 -6.35 7.89 -12.61
C LYS A 265 -6.58 6.72 -11.68
N CYS A 266 -5.61 6.38 -10.83
CA CYS A 266 -5.78 5.38 -9.79
C CYS A 266 -6.88 5.79 -8.80
N LEU A 267 -6.90 7.06 -8.36
CA LEU A 267 -7.92 7.56 -7.44
C LEU A 267 -9.32 7.53 -8.09
N GLU A 268 -9.45 7.95 -9.34
CA GLU A 268 -10.70 7.83 -10.12
C GLU A 268 -11.22 6.39 -10.19
N LEU A 269 -10.30 5.42 -10.34
CA LEU A 269 -10.61 4.00 -10.47
C LEU A 269 -10.70 3.28 -9.11
N ASN A 270 -10.61 4.01 -8.00
CA ASN A 270 -10.59 3.46 -6.64
C ASN A 270 -9.48 2.40 -6.43
N ILE A 271 -8.31 2.66 -7.02
CA ILE A 271 -7.08 1.88 -6.88
C ILE A 271 -6.12 2.67 -5.99
N ASN A 272 -5.61 2.06 -4.93
CA ASN A 272 -4.60 2.68 -4.08
C ASN A 272 -3.21 2.57 -4.74
N PRO A 273 -2.54 3.68 -5.09
CA PRO A 273 -1.22 3.61 -5.71
C PRO A 273 -0.17 2.99 -4.79
N VAL A 274 0.61 2.06 -5.34
CA VAL A 274 1.85 1.55 -4.73
C VAL A 274 2.99 1.77 -5.68
N TYR A 275 4.15 2.14 -5.14
CA TYR A 275 5.38 2.26 -5.91
C TYR A 275 6.41 1.27 -5.36
N VAL A 276 6.72 0.21 -6.13
CA VAL A 276 7.76 -0.76 -5.77
C VAL A 276 9.04 -0.45 -6.53
N VAL A 277 10.10 -0.09 -5.81
CA VAL A 277 11.33 0.44 -6.40
C VAL A 277 12.57 -0.22 -5.79
N ASP A 278 13.60 -0.44 -6.60
CA ASP A 278 14.89 -0.90 -6.11
C ASP A 278 15.50 0.15 -5.16
N SER A 279 15.98 -0.29 -4.00
CA SER A 279 16.53 0.60 -2.96
C SER A 279 17.75 1.40 -3.43
N SER A 280 18.42 0.96 -4.51
CA SER A 280 19.53 1.70 -5.14
C SER A 280 19.07 2.78 -6.12
N ASN A 281 17.80 2.78 -6.54
CA ASN A 281 17.27 3.69 -7.56
C ASN A 281 16.78 5.02 -6.94
N ASN A 282 17.73 5.83 -6.48
CA ASN A 282 17.48 7.13 -5.86
C ASN A 282 16.64 8.07 -6.73
N ALA A 283 16.82 8.04 -8.06
CA ALA A 283 16.04 8.88 -8.97
C ALA A 283 14.54 8.54 -8.92
N SER A 284 14.20 7.25 -8.92
CA SER A 284 12.82 6.81 -8.84
C SER A 284 12.22 6.96 -7.44
N ILE A 285 13.02 6.78 -6.38
CA ILE A 285 12.60 7.04 -5.00
C ILE A 285 12.26 8.52 -4.82
N ASN A 286 13.13 9.42 -5.28
CA ASN A 286 12.91 10.86 -5.18
C ASN A 286 11.73 11.33 -6.03
N LEU A 287 11.53 10.72 -7.22
CA LEU A 287 10.34 10.98 -8.02
C LEU A 287 9.07 10.60 -7.26
N ALA A 288 8.99 9.39 -6.70
CA ALA A 288 7.83 8.97 -5.92
C ALA A 288 7.60 9.86 -4.69
N ALA A 289 8.66 10.17 -3.93
CA ALA A 289 8.59 11.01 -2.74
C ALA A 289 8.01 12.42 -3.02
N LYS A 290 8.31 13.00 -4.19
CA LYS A 290 7.72 14.28 -4.63
C LYS A 290 6.20 14.24 -4.72
N PHE A 291 5.62 13.06 -4.96
CA PHE A 291 4.18 12.84 -5.06
C PHE A 291 3.59 12.19 -3.79
N GLY A 292 4.19 12.46 -2.64
CA GLY A 292 3.65 12.05 -1.34
C GLY A 292 3.85 10.57 -1.01
N PHE A 293 4.60 9.81 -1.81
CA PHE A 293 4.95 8.43 -1.45
C PHE A 293 5.98 8.39 -0.33
N SER A 294 5.71 7.57 0.70
CA SER A 294 6.68 7.21 1.74
C SER A 294 6.95 5.71 1.72
N ILE A 295 8.07 5.29 2.32
CA ILE A 295 8.41 3.87 2.44
C ILE A 295 7.51 3.24 3.50
N ALA A 296 6.60 2.36 3.08
CA ALA A 296 5.74 1.59 3.97
C ALA A 296 6.34 0.23 4.36
N SER A 297 7.16 -0.35 3.48
CA SER A 297 7.90 -1.57 3.78
C SER A 297 9.21 -1.66 3.00
N MET A 298 10.17 -2.37 3.59
CA MET A 298 11.41 -2.78 2.96
C MET A 298 11.37 -4.30 2.75
N GLU A 299 11.84 -4.73 1.59
CA GLU A 299 11.72 -6.10 1.12
C GLU A 299 13.06 -6.57 0.55
N VAL A 300 13.50 -7.79 0.88
CA VAL A 300 14.43 -8.55 0.04
C VAL A 300 13.58 -9.47 -0.84
N ILE A 301 13.58 -9.21 -2.14
CA ILE A 301 12.80 -9.95 -3.12
C ILE A 301 13.70 -11.00 -3.78
N ILE A 302 13.25 -12.25 -3.71
CA ILE A 302 13.81 -13.40 -4.43
C ILE A 302 12.98 -13.57 -5.70
N SER A 303 13.56 -13.23 -6.84
CA SER A 303 12.84 -13.17 -8.12
C SER A 303 13.55 -13.92 -9.23
N LYS A 304 12.81 -14.30 -10.26
CA LYS A 304 13.39 -14.78 -11.53
C LYS A 304 12.63 -14.21 -12.70
N THR A 305 13.31 -14.08 -13.84
CA THR A 305 12.67 -13.72 -15.09
C THR A 305 11.90 -14.93 -15.63
N VAL A 306 10.68 -14.71 -16.11
CA VAL A 306 9.79 -15.71 -16.71
C VAL A 306 9.30 -15.26 -18.08
#